data_AF-A0A6M6A356-F1
#
_entry.id   AF-A0A6M6A356-F1
#
_cell.length_a   1.000
_cell.length_b   1.000
_cell.length_c   1.000
_cell.angle_alpha   90.00
_cell.angle_beta   90.00
_cell.angle_gamma   90.00
#
_symmetry.space_group_name_H-M   'P 1'
#
loop_
_entity.id
_entity.type
_entity.pdbx_description
1 polymer ?
#
loop_
_entity_poly.entity_id
_entity_poly.type
_entity_poly.pdbx_seq_one_letter_code
_entity_poly.pdbx_strand_id
1 'polypeptide(L)'
;MRQAICQYAERAAEKLRQERQYCGQVSAFIKTSTFSKHEPYYSKVSSEQLCIPSRDTRDIIAAAGRALDKIWKDGHNYAKAGVMLNDFRPCGVTQLSLFDEGRSYANSDALMNVLDTINNSGRGKVWFAGRGIAPAWSMKRDMLSPAYTTRWDSIPIATL
;
A
#
# COMPACT_ATOMS: atom_id res chain seq x y z
N MET A 1 -7.44 -1.86 10.41
CA MET A 1 -6.00 -1.96 10.02
C MET A 1 -5.78 -2.64 8.68
N ARG A 2 -6.27 -3.88 8.47
CA ARG A 2 -6.10 -4.61 7.19
C ARG A 2 -6.51 -3.82 5.94
N GLN A 3 -7.63 -3.09 6.01
CA GLN A 3 -8.06 -2.18 4.96
C GLN A 3 -7.00 -1.14 4.56
N ALA A 4 -6.30 -0.57 5.55
CA ALA A 4 -5.26 0.42 5.31
C ALA A 4 -4.03 -0.18 4.64
N ILE A 5 -3.59 -1.34 5.11
CA ILE A 5 -2.49 -2.08 4.48
C ILE A 5 -2.86 -2.47 3.04
N CYS A 6 -4.09 -2.93 2.79
CA CYS A 6 -4.56 -3.23 1.44
C CYS A 6 -4.48 -1.99 0.53
N GLN A 7 -5.01 -0.84 0.97
CA GLN A 7 -4.95 0.39 0.18
C GLN A 7 -3.51 0.86 -0.10
N TYR A 8 -2.61 0.75 0.89
CA TYR A 8 -1.22 1.14 0.70
C TYR A 8 -0.46 0.17 -0.20
N ALA A 9 -0.73 -1.14 -0.09
CA ALA A 9 -0.20 -2.16 -0.98
C ALA A 9 -0.67 -1.95 -2.43
N GLU A 10 -1.96 -1.68 -2.65
CA GLU A 10 -2.52 -1.34 -3.97
C GLU A 10 -1.76 -0.18 -4.62
N ARG A 11 -1.62 0.93 -3.88
CA ARG A 11 -0.96 2.13 -4.37
C ARG A 11 0.54 1.93 -4.59
N ALA A 12 1.19 1.13 -3.75
CA ALA A 12 2.60 0.80 -3.92
C ALA A 12 2.82 -0.06 -5.18
N ALA A 13 1.95 -1.04 -5.43
CA ALA A 13 1.98 -1.88 -6.62
C ALA A 13 1.73 -1.09 -7.91
N GLU A 14 0.78 -0.15 -7.90
CA GLU A 14 0.53 0.75 -9.04
C GLU A 14 1.78 1.57 -9.40
N LYS A 15 2.45 2.16 -8.41
CA LYS A 15 3.71 2.89 -8.61
C LYS A 15 4.84 2.00 -9.13
N LEU A 16 4.97 0.80 -8.57
CA LEU A 16 5.96 -0.18 -9.00
C LEU A 16 5.81 -0.51 -10.50
N ARG A 17 4.56 -0.64 -10.98
CA ARG A 17 4.27 -0.88 -12.40
C ARG A 17 4.57 0.35 -13.27
N GLN A 18 4.31 1.56 -12.79
CA GLN A 18 4.70 2.81 -13.49
C GLN A 18 6.22 2.88 -13.70
N GLU A 19 7.01 2.43 -12.72
CA GLU A 19 8.47 2.36 -12.79
C GLU A 19 9.01 1.12 -13.54
N ARG A 20 8.11 0.25 -14.03
CA ARG A 20 8.42 -0.99 -14.75
C ARG A 20 9.33 -1.95 -13.97
N GLN A 21 9.18 -1.96 -12.64
CA GLN A 21 9.95 -2.81 -11.73
C GLN A 21 9.13 -3.99 -11.22
N TYR A 22 9.84 -4.98 -10.69
CA TYR A 22 9.30 -6.08 -9.90
C TYR A 22 9.81 -5.96 -8.47
N CYS A 23 9.03 -6.42 -7.50
CA CYS A 23 9.39 -6.43 -6.09
C CYS A 23 9.65 -7.87 -5.65
N GLY A 24 10.78 -8.13 -5.00
CA GLY A 24 11.11 -9.43 -4.40
C GLY A 24 10.70 -9.53 -2.93
N GLN A 25 10.52 -8.41 -2.24
CA GLN A 25 10.20 -8.41 -0.81
C GLN A 25 9.17 -7.33 -0.45
N VAL A 26 8.18 -7.71 0.35
CA VAL A 26 7.13 -6.81 0.84
C VAL A 26 7.21 -6.71 2.36
N SER A 27 7.32 -5.50 2.88
CA SER A 27 7.32 -5.25 4.33
C SER A 27 6.09 -4.48 4.76
N ALA A 28 5.52 -4.86 5.89
CA ALA A 28 4.49 -4.09 6.59
C ALA A 28 5.07 -3.55 7.89
N PHE A 29 4.75 -2.31 8.23
CA PHE A 29 5.12 -1.71 9.51
C PHE A 29 3.91 -1.07 10.17
N ILE A 30 3.88 -1.15 11.50
CA ILE A 30 2.83 -0.56 12.33
C ILE A 30 3.46 0.10 13.55
N LYS A 31 2.89 1.22 13.98
CA LYS A 31 3.30 1.90 15.21
C LYS A 31 2.14 2.53 15.96
N THR A 32 2.22 2.53 17.28
CA THR A 32 1.33 3.30 18.17
C THR A 32 1.78 4.77 18.24
N SER A 33 0.92 5.62 18.79
CA SER A 33 1.23 7.05 18.95
C SER A 33 2.30 7.25 20.03
N THR A 34 3.40 7.94 19.69
CA THR A 34 4.40 8.38 20.68
C THR A 34 3.85 9.44 21.64
N PHE A 35 2.71 10.05 21.32
CA PHE A 35 2.07 11.09 22.12
C PHE A 35 1.00 10.56 23.07
N SER A 36 0.73 9.25 23.07
CA SER A 36 -0.23 8.65 24.01
C SER A 36 0.42 8.50 25.37
N LYS A 37 -0.13 9.18 26.39
CA LYS A 37 0.40 9.15 27.77
C LYS A 37 0.11 7.83 28.50
N HIS A 38 -0.89 7.08 28.04
CA HIS A 38 -1.43 5.91 28.74
C HIS A 38 -1.14 4.58 28.05
N GLU A 39 -0.50 4.59 26.88
CA GLU A 39 -0.20 3.36 26.14
C GLU A 39 1.30 3.16 25.96
N PRO A 40 1.80 1.92 26.14
CA PRO A 40 3.18 1.61 25.83
C PRO A 40 3.45 1.80 24.34
N TYR A 41 4.57 2.45 24.03
CA TYR A 41 5.00 2.61 22.66
C TYR A 41 5.31 1.24 22.05
N TYR A 42 4.68 0.95 20.92
CA TYR A 42 4.88 -0.27 20.16
C TYR A 42 5.11 0.09 18.70
N SER A 43 6.23 -0.37 18.16
CA SER A 43 6.59 -0.21 16.76
C SER A 43 7.28 -1.48 16.29
N LYS A 44 6.74 -2.09 15.23
CA LYS A 44 7.36 -3.25 14.59
C LYS A 44 7.21 -3.19 13.08
N VAL A 45 8.16 -3.86 12.44
CA VAL A 45 8.19 -4.14 11.00
C VAL A 45 8.36 -5.63 10.81
N SER A 46 7.70 -6.18 9.80
CA SER A 46 7.94 -7.53 9.32
C SER A 46 7.97 -7.53 7.79
N SER A 47 8.74 -8.46 7.24
CA SER A 47 8.97 -8.59 5.81
C SER A 47 8.63 -10.01 5.38
N GLU A 48 7.96 -10.13 4.23
CA GLU A 48 7.80 -11.38 3.49
C GLU A 48 8.66 -11.33 2.22
N GLN A 49 9.45 -12.37 2.00
CA GLN A 49 10.08 -12.60 0.71
C GLN A 49 9.05 -13.25 -0.21
N LEU A 50 8.94 -12.73 -1.44
CA LEU A 50 8.21 -13.39 -2.50
C LEU A 50 9.12 -14.44 -3.14
N CYS A 51 8.59 -15.66 -3.32
CA CYS A 51 9.30 -16.74 -4.01
C CYS A 51 9.71 -16.29 -5.41
N ILE A 52 8.80 -15.58 -6.10
CA ILE A 52 9.02 -15.01 -7.41
C ILE A 52 8.74 -13.52 -7.32
N PRO A 53 9.70 -12.66 -7.75
CA PRO A 53 9.49 -11.23 -7.81
C PRO A 53 8.21 -10.90 -8.60
N SER A 54 7.32 -10.12 -8.00
CA SER A 54 6.00 -9.83 -8.57
C SER A 54 5.71 -8.33 -8.56
N ARG A 55 4.87 -7.92 -9.50
CA ARG A 55 4.25 -6.60 -9.59
C ARG A 55 2.73 -6.68 -9.62
N ASP A 56 2.18 -7.88 -9.39
CA ASP A 56 0.74 -8.10 -9.26
C ASP A 56 0.28 -7.58 -7.91
N THR A 57 -0.77 -6.74 -7.94
CA THR A 57 -1.32 -6.17 -6.72
C THR A 57 -1.83 -7.24 -5.75
N ARG A 58 -2.32 -8.38 -6.25
CA ARG A 58 -2.85 -9.48 -5.42
C ARG A 58 -1.75 -10.14 -4.58
N ASP A 59 -0.60 -10.40 -5.19
CA ASP A 59 0.56 -10.99 -4.49
C ASP A 59 1.09 -10.05 -3.42
N ILE A 60 1.19 -8.75 -3.77
CA ILE A 60 1.68 -7.72 -2.86
C ILE A 60 0.72 -7.53 -1.68
N ILE A 61 -0.59 -7.50 -1.92
CA ILE A 61 -1.61 -7.45 -0.84
C ILE A 61 -1.50 -8.68 0.06
N ALA A 62 -1.40 -9.88 -0.52
CA ALA A 62 -1.32 -11.12 0.24
C ALA A 62 -0.06 -11.17 1.12
N ALA A 63 1.10 -10.76 0.57
CA ALA A 63 2.35 -10.68 1.31
C ALA A 63 2.31 -9.61 2.41
N ALA A 64 1.77 -8.42 2.12
CA ALA A 64 1.61 -7.36 3.12
C ALA A 64 0.64 -7.79 4.25
N GLY A 65 -0.39 -8.55 3.94
CA GLY A 65 -1.31 -9.14 4.92
C GLY A 65 -0.62 -10.14 5.84
N ARG A 66 0.17 -11.06 5.28
CA ARG A 66 0.99 -12.01 6.07
C ARG A 66 2.02 -11.30 6.95
N ALA A 67 2.70 -10.29 6.41
CA ALA A 67 3.63 -9.47 7.18
C ALA A 67 2.92 -8.78 8.36
N LEU A 68 1.74 -8.20 8.13
CA LEU A 68 0.94 -7.57 9.18
C LEU A 68 0.57 -8.57 10.29
N ASP A 69 0.15 -9.78 9.92
CA ASP A 69 -0.29 -10.79 10.88
C ASP A 69 0.84 -11.20 11.86
N LYS A 70 2.10 -11.16 11.42
CA LYS A 70 3.27 -11.42 12.27
C LYS A 70 3.55 -10.34 13.32
N ILE A 71 3.10 -9.11 13.09
CA ILE A 71 3.41 -7.93 13.95
C ILE A 71 2.18 -7.38 14.67
N TRP A 72 0.99 -7.83 14.30
CA TRP A 72 -0.26 -7.45 14.93
C TRP A 72 -0.30 -7.91 16.38
N LYS A 73 -0.79 -7.04 17.26
CA LYS A 73 -1.09 -7.33 18.65
C LYS A 73 -2.41 -6.69 19.02
N ASP A 74 -3.31 -7.48 19.58
CA ASP A 74 -4.58 -6.98 20.08
C ASP A 74 -4.35 -6.04 21.29
N GLY A 75 -5.30 -5.12 21.50
CA GLY A 75 -5.27 -4.17 22.62
C GLY A 75 -4.40 -2.92 22.39
N HIS A 76 -3.80 -2.73 21.22
CA HIS A 76 -3.02 -1.53 20.89
C HIS A 76 -3.77 -0.61 19.91
N ASN A 77 -3.75 0.71 20.18
CA ASN A 77 -4.24 1.71 19.25
C ASN A 77 -3.14 2.15 18.29
N TYR A 78 -3.13 1.52 17.11
CA TYR A 78 -2.17 1.85 16.05
C TYR A 78 -2.47 3.21 15.43
N ALA A 79 -1.47 4.09 15.44
CA ALA A 79 -1.56 5.45 14.93
C ALA A 79 -1.02 5.57 13.49
N LYS A 80 -0.13 4.67 13.07
CA LYS A 80 0.41 4.64 11.70
C LYS A 80 0.64 3.22 11.24
N ALA A 81 0.36 3.02 9.96
CA ALA A 81 0.63 1.80 9.22
C ALA A 81 1.32 2.17 7.90
N GLY A 82 2.02 1.23 7.29
CA GLY A 82 2.45 1.37 5.91
C GLY A 82 3.00 0.08 5.34
N VAL A 83 3.19 0.11 4.03
CA VAL A 83 3.79 -0.96 3.24
C VAL A 83 5.04 -0.40 2.58
N MET A 84 6.13 -1.17 2.62
CA MET A 84 7.38 -0.91 1.91
C MET A 84 7.61 -2.04 0.92
N LEU A 85 8.00 -1.69 -0.30
CA LEU A 85 8.43 -2.67 -1.30
C LEU A 85 9.95 -2.58 -1.40
N ASN A 86 10.62 -3.74 -1.36
CA ASN A 86 12.07 -3.89 -1.38
C ASN A 86 12.48 -4.93 -2.43
N ASP A 87 13.79 -5.06 -2.67
CA ASP A 87 14.39 -5.96 -3.65
C ASP A 87 13.81 -5.70 -5.05
N PHE A 88 14.04 -4.50 -5.57
CA PHE A 88 13.56 -4.12 -6.89
C PHE A 88 14.42 -4.73 -7.99
N ARG A 89 13.75 -5.34 -8.97
CA ARG A 89 14.40 -5.98 -10.10
C ARG A 89 13.80 -5.47 -11.42
N PRO A 90 14.64 -5.23 -12.43
CA PRO A 90 14.17 -4.81 -13.74
C PRO A 90 13.38 -5.92 -14.43
N CYS A 91 12.47 -5.51 -15.30
CA CYS A 91 11.66 -6.43 -16.10
C CYS A 91 12.52 -7.40 -16.92
N GLY A 92 12.22 -8.70 -16.83
CA GLY A 92 12.84 -9.75 -17.66
C GLY A 92 13.98 -10.55 -17.01
N VAL A 93 14.38 -10.22 -15.77
CA VAL A 93 15.38 -11.00 -15.03
C VAL A 93 14.71 -11.72 -13.87
N THR A 94 14.18 -12.92 -14.13
CA THR A 94 13.68 -13.79 -13.06
C THR A 94 14.14 -15.21 -13.33
N GLN A 95 15.05 -15.68 -12.48
CA GLN A 95 15.41 -17.08 -12.44
C GLN A 95 14.31 -17.82 -11.68
N LEU A 96 13.60 -18.70 -12.37
CA LEU A 96 12.64 -19.60 -11.73
C LEU A 96 13.40 -20.69 -10.97
N SER A 97 12.95 -21.03 -9.77
CA SER A 97 13.46 -22.21 -9.07
C SER A 97 12.95 -23.48 -9.77
N LEU A 98 13.78 -24.53 -9.82
CA LEU A 98 13.40 -25.84 -10.37
C LEU A 98 12.21 -26.47 -9.62
N PHE A 99 12.01 -26.07 -8.37
CA PHE A 99 10.94 -26.54 -7.48
C PHE A 99 9.87 -25.49 -7.19
N ASP A 100 9.89 -24.34 -7.87
CA ASP A 100 8.85 -23.33 -7.67
C ASP A 100 7.55 -23.77 -8.38
N GLU A 101 6.55 -24.11 -7.57
CA GLU A 101 5.17 -24.32 -8.04
C GLU A 101 4.43 -23.00 -8.32
N GLY A 102 5.04 -21.86 -7.98
CA GLY A 102 4.47 -20.52 -8.10
C GLY A 102 4.35 -20.05 -9.54
N ARG A 103 3.43 -20.58 -10.33
CA ARG A 103 3.11 -19.92 -11.60
C ARG A 103 2.48 -18.56 -11.31
N SER A 104 3.05 -17.50 -11.88
CA SER A 104 2.34 -16.22 -12.00
C SER A 104 0.97 -16.48 -12.62
N TYR A 105 -0.07 -15.83 -12.10
CA TYR A 105 -1.43 -16.03 -12.60
C TYR A 105 -1.48 -15.83 -14.12
N ALA A 106 -2.19 -16.71 -14.81
CA ALA A 106 -2.41 -16.53 -16.24
C ALA A 106 -2.98 -15.12 -16.51
N ASN A 107 -2.39 -14.42 -17.48
CA ASN A 107 -2.77 -13.06 -17.86
C ASN A 107 -2.69 -12.00 -16.73
N SER A 108 -1.88 -12.23 -15.69
CA SER A 108 -1.66 -11.27 -14.58
C SER A 108 -1.31 -9.88 -15.11
N ASP A 109 -0.32 -9.78 -16.00
CA ASP A 109 0.12 -8.50 -16.56
C ASP A 109 -0.98 -7.79 -17.35
N ALA A 110 -1.72 -8.52 -18.19
CA ALA A 110 -2.82 -7.95 -18.96
C ALA A 110 -3.93 -7.41 -18.04
N LEU A 111 -4.29 -8.15 -16.99
CA LEU A 111 -5.27 -7.73 -16.00
C LEU A 111 -4.82 -6.46 -15.26
N MET A 112 -3.57 -6.44 -14.78
CA MET A 112 -3.03 -5.28 -14.05
C MET A 112 -2.96 -4.04 -14.95
N ASN A 113 -2.59 -4.19 -16.23
CA ASN A 113 -2.60 -3.11 -17.19
C ASN A 113 -4.01 -2.54 -17.41
N VAL A 114 -5.04 -3.40 -17.52
CA VAL A 114 -6.44 -2.95 -17.64
C VAL A 114 -6.89 -2.19 -16.39
N LEU A 115 -6.58 -2.71 -15.20
CA LEU A 115 -6.86 -2.05 -13.92
C LEU A 115 -6.24 -0.66 -13.85
N ASP A 116 -4.95 -0.54 -14.17
CA ASP A 116 -4.24 0.73 -14.15
C ASP A 116 -4.78 1.69 -15.22
N THR A 117 -5.16 1.19 -16.40
CA THR A 117 -5.78 2.01 -17.46
C THR A 117 -7.10 2.61 -16.98
N ILE A 118 -7.94 1.81 -16.33
CA ILE A 118 -9.22 2.28 -15.79
C ILE A 118 -8.95 3.33 -14.70
N ASN A 119 -8.05 3.05 -13.77
CA ASN A 119 -7.73 3.95 -12.65
C ASN A 119 -7.11 5.28 -13.09
N ASN A 120 -6.35 5.29 -14.19
CA ASN A 120 -5.75 6.49 -14.77
C ASN A 120 -6.66 7.25 -15.73
N SER A 121 -7.74 6.63 -16.22
CA SER A 121 -8.67 7.25 -17.19
C SER A 121 -9.48 8.41 -16.63
N GLY A 122 -9.57 8.55 -15.30
CA GLY A 122 -10.37 9.59 -14.64
C GLY A 122 -11.90 9.36 -14.70
N ARG A 123 -12.37 8.33 -15.41
CA ARG A 123 -13.81 8.00 -15.56
C ARG A 123 -14.39 7.19 -14.40
N GLY A 124 -13.51 6.67 -13.53
CA GLY A 124 -13.86 5.84 -12.39
C GLY A 124 -12.62 5.25 -11.76
N LYS A 125 -12.78 4.61 -10.60
CA LYS A 125 -11.71 3.85 -9.96
C LYS A 125 -12.18 2.44 -9.66
N VAL A 126 -11.29 1.48 -9.78
CA VAL A 126 -11.48 0.09 -9.38
C VAL A 126 -10.46 -0.20 -8.29
N TRP A 127 -10.90 -0.90 -7.24
CA TRP A 127 -10.09 -1.25 -6.09
C TRP A 127 -10.39 -2.68 -5.65
N PHE A 128 -9.49 -3.29 -4.88
CA PHE A 128 -9.75 -4.62 -4.35
C PHE A 128 -10.67 -4.51 -3.13
N ALA A 129 -11.55 -5.49 -2.97
CA ALA A 129 -12.52 -5.52 -1.88
C ALA A 129 -11.88 -5.43 -0.49
N GLY A 130 -10.62 -5.89 -0.34
CA GLY A 130 -9.85 -5.82 0.90
C GLY A 130 -9.62 -4.40 1.41
N ARG A 131 -9.68 -3.38 0.55
CA ARG A 131 -9.60 -1.95 0.93
C ARG A 131 -10.84 -1.46 1.68
N GLY A 132 -12.00 -2.09 1.48
CA GLY A 132 -13.29 -1.60 1.94
C GLY A 132 -13.87 -0.50 1.04
N ILE A 133 -15.20 -0.35 1.06
CA ILE A 133 -15.94 0.58 0.18
C ILE A 133 -15.93 2.01 0.75
N ALA A 134 -16.07 2.13 2.07
CA ALA A 134 -16.04 3.39 2.80
C ALA A 134 -15.20 3.21 4.08
N PRO A 135 -13.86 3.33 4.00
CA PRO A 135 -13.03 3.20 5.18
C PRO A 135 -13.35 4.33 6.18
N ALA A 136 -13.78 3.97 7.39
CA ALA A 136 -14.00 4.93 8.48
C ALA A 136 -12.70 5.57 8.98
N TRP A 137 -11.55 4.98 8.61
CA TRP A 137 -10.23 5.51 8.90
C TRP A 137 -9.77 6.40 7.73
N SER A 138 -9.30 7.60 8.07
CA SER A 138 -8.69 8.52 7.11
C SER A 138 -7.48 9.18 7.76
N MET A 139 -6.61 9.76 6.93
CA MET A 139 -5.49 10.53 7.46
C MET A 139 -6.05 11.75 8.20
N LYS A 140 -5.83 11.84 9.51
CA LYS A 140 -6.21 13.01 10.31
C LYS A 140 -5.47 14.23 9.79
N ARG A 141 -6.22 15.20 9.27
CA ARG A 141 -5.72 16.40 8.57
C ARG A 141 -6.25 17.70 9.17
N ASP A 142 -6.78 17.65 10.39
CA ASP A 142 -7.49 18.77 11.02
C ASP A 142 -6.60 19.99 11.28
N MET A 143 -5.28 19.79 11.34
CA MET A 143 -4.27 20.84 11.52
C MET A 143 -3.50 21.14 10.22
N LEU A 144 -4.03 20.74 9.06
CA LEU A 144 -3.41 21.06 7.78
C LEU A 144 -3.59 22.55 7.49
N SER A 145 -2.49 23.26 7.25
CA SER A 145 -2.55 24.64 6.79
C SER A 145 -3.34 24.74 5.47
N PRO A 146 -4.07 25.83 5.23
CA PRO A 146 -4.77 26.01 3.96
C PRO A 146 -3.80 25.92 2.78
N ALA A 147 -4.28 25.35 1.68
CA ALA A 147 -3.49 25.10 0.49
C ALA A 147 -3.44 26.36 -0.40
N TYR A 148 -2.85 27.44 0.13
CA TYR A 148 -2.89 28.79 -0.47
C TYR A 148 -2.42 28.85 -1.93
N THR A 149 -1.46 28.00 -2.31
CA THR A 149 -0.85 28.01 -3.65
C THR A 149 -1.46 27.00 -4.62
N THR A 150 -2.23 26.03 -4.14
CA THR A 150 -2.69 24.89 -4.96
C THR A 150 -4.21 24.72 -4.98
N ARG A 151 -4.96 25.46 -4.17
CA ARG A 151 -6.42 25.43 -4.16
C ARG A 151 -6.99 26.82 -3.94
N TRP A 152 -7.69 27.32 -4.96
CA TRP A 152 -8.33 28.64 -4.97
C TRP A 152 -9.23 28.89 -3.75
N ASP A 153 -10.00 27.89 -3.32
CA ASP A 153 -10.88 27.98 -2.14
C ASP A 153 -10.13 28.18 -0.81
N SER A 154 -8.81 27.99 -0.79
CA SER A 154 -7.98 28.20 0.41
C SER A 154 -7.43 29.61 0.50
N ILE A 155 -7.59 30.43 -0.54
CA ILE A 155 -7.04 31.79 -0.58
C ILE A 155 -7.94 32.68 0.29
N PRO A 156 -7.38 33.44 1.25
CA PRO A 156 -8.16 34.34 2.08
C PRO A 156 -8.82 35.42 1.22
N ILE A 157 -10.12 35.63 1.42
CA ILE A 157 -10.87 36.68 0.74
C ILE A 157 -10.58 38.00 1.45
N ALA A 158 -10.01 38.97 0.74
CA ALA A 158 -9.83 40.32 1.26
C ALA A 158 -11.18 41.06 1.21
N THR A 159 -11.68 41.50 2.37
CA THR A 159 -12.84 42.40 2.50
C THR A 159 -12.35 43.76 2.99
N LEU A 160 -12.83 44.83 2.35
CA LEU A 160 -12.56 46.23 2.73
C LEU A 160 -13.40 46.65 3.95
#